data_AF-A0A7S2N7K4-F1
#
_entry.id   AF-A0A7S2N7K4-F1
#
_cell.length_a   1.000
_cell.length_b   1.000
_cell.length_c   1.000
_cell.angle_alpha   90.00
_cell.angle_beta   90.00
_cell.angle_gamma   90.00
#
_symmetry.space_group_name_H-M   'P 1'
#
loop_
_entity.id
_entity.type
_entity.pdbx_description
1 polymer ?
#
loop_
_entity_poly.entity_id
_entity_poly.type
_entity_poly.pdbx_seq_one_letter_code
_entity_poly.pdbx_strand_id
1 'polypeptide(L)'
;LLGSTFILTAIFVAGKLGFATFQLCVSLGQLTVSIGCDAIGLLHLARKSPTPWRIGCLLVLGGGAALSVQPSQLESHGSPWWSILLMAAAAFGCGGLVPIQGLVNATMIRHVGTPFRAAAISFTVGATVM
;
A
#
# COMPACT_ATOMS: atom_id res chain seq x y z
N LEU A 1 -6.27 7.11 10.98
CA LEU A 1 -6.68 5.71 10.75
C LEU A 1 -5.84 4.99 9.68
N LEU A 2 -5.82 5.41 8.42
CA LEU A 2 -5.05 4.67 7.37
C LEU A 2 -3.54 4.55 7.67
N GLY A 3 -2.94 5.60 8.24
CA GLY A 3 -1.55 5.57 8.70
C GLY A 3 -1.31 4.69 9.93
N SER A 4 -2.27 4.60 10.86
CA SER A 4 -2.12 3.79 12.08
C SER A 4 -2.26 2.29 11.78
N THR A 5 -3.19 1.91 10.90
CA THR A 5 -3.30 0.53 10.40
C THR A 5 -2.04 0.10 9.65
N PHE A 6 -1.40 1.02 8.92
CA PHE A 6 -0.13 0.78 8.25
C PHE A 6 1.01 0.55 9.22
N ILE A 7 1.15 1.41 10.23
CA ILE A 7 2.21 1.27 11.23
C ILE A 7 2.01 -0.02 12.05
N LEU A 8 0.78 -0.35 12.45
CA LEU A 8 0.48 -1.61 13.16
C LEU A 8 0.84 -2.83 12.30
N THR A 9 0.39 -2.84 11.04
CA THR A 9 0.73 -3.93 10.11
C THR A 9 2.23 -4.02 9.91
N ALA A 10 2.94 -2.89 9.77
CA ALA A 10 4.39 -2.86 9.60
C ALA A 10 5.11 -3.42 10.83
N ILE A 11 4.73 -3.02 12.05
CA ILE A 11 5.37 -3.50 13.28
C ILE A 11 5.21 -5.03 13.43
N PHE A 12 4.01 -5.56 13.21
CA PHE A 12 3.76 -6.99 13.40
C PHE A 12 4.23 -7.88 12.23
N VAL A 13 4.11 -7.38 10.99
CA VAL A 13 4.39 -8.18 9.79
C VAL A 13 5.83 -8.04 9.33
N ALA A 14 6.45 -6.85 9.40
CA ALA A 14 7.81 -6.66 8.89
C ALA A 14 8.86 -7.45 9.69
N GLY A 15 8.65 -7.61 11.00
CA GLY A 15 9.52 -8.44 11.86
C GLY A 15 9.43 -9.94 11.58
N LYS A 16 8.33 -10.41 10.97
CA LYS A 16 8.07 -11.84 10.71
C LYS A 16 8.17 -12.28 9.25
N LEU A 17 8.06 -11.34 8.30
CA LEU A 17 8.12 -11.61 6.86
C LEU A 17 9.49 -11.27 6.26
N GLY A 18 10.30 -10.50 6.99
CA GLY A 18 11.48 -9.83 6.46
C GLY A 18 11.11 -8.48 5.84
N PHE A 19 11.92 -7.47 6.14
CA PHE A 19 11.64 -6.08 5.72
C PHE A 19 11.57 -5.93 4.19
N ALA A 20 12.44 -6.63 3.45
CA ALA A 20 12.49 -6.56 2.00
C ALA A 20 11.19 -7.10 1.35
N THR A 21 10.75 -8.31 1.74
CA THR A 21 9.51 -8.91 1.23
C THR A 21 8.31 -8.08 1.62
N PHE A 22 8.25 -7.59 2.87
CA PHE A 22 7.20 -6.68 3.31
C PHE A 22 7.12 -5.41 2.46
N GLN A 23 8.24 -4.71 2.25
CA GLN A 23 8.27 -3.45 1.50
C GLN A 23 7.92 -3.66 0.02
N LEU A 24 8.29 -4.81 -0.57
CA LEU A 24 7.92 -5.16 -1.94
C LEU A 24 6.42 -5.46 -2.06
N CYS A 25 5.84 -6.22 -1.13
CA CYS A 25 4.39 -6.46 -1.09
C CYS A 25 3.59 -5.16 -0.91
N VAL A 26 4.05 -4.27 -0.02
CA VAL A 26 3.45 -2.94 0.16
C VAL A 26 3.50 -2.14 -1.14
N SER A 27 4.67 -2.05 -1.79
CA SER A 27 4.84 -1.32 -3.04
C SER A 27 3.98 -1.91 -4.18
N LEU A 28 3.86 -3.24 -4.22
CA LEU A 28 2.99 -3.95 -5.16
C LEU A 28 1.52 -3.59 -4.95
N GLY A 29 1.06 -3.55 -3.71
CA GLY A 29 -0.29 -3.14 -3.34
C GLY A 29 -0.58 -1.68 -3.69
N GLN A 30 0.35 -0.79 -3.35
CA GLN A 30 0.27 0.63 -3.70
C GLN A 30 0.11 0.84 -5.20
N LEU A 31 0.96 0.19 -6.00
CA LEU A 31 0.93 0.32 -7.46
C LEU A 31 -0.35 -0.29 -8.06
N THR A 32 -0.79 -1.45 -7.56
CA THR A 32 -2.01 -2.13 -8.04
C THR A 32 -3.25 -1.27 -7.78
N VAL A 33 -3.41 -0.76 -6.56
CA VAL A 33 -4.55 0.11 -6.23
C VAL A 33 -4.46 1.43 -6.97
N SER A 34 -3.27 2.01 -7.15
CA SER A 34 -3.12 3.22 -7.96
C SER A 34 -3.58 3.02 -9.40
N ILE A 35 -3.19 1.92 -10.05
CA ILE A 35 -3.63 1.60 -11.42
C ILE A 35 -5.15 1.37 -11.46
N GLY A 36 -5.70 0.65 -10.47
CA GLY A 36 -7.14 0.44 -10.35
C GLY A 36 -7.91 1.75 -10.23
N CYS A 37 -7.46 2.66 -9.36
CA CYS A 37 -8.08 3.97 -9.19
C CYS A 37 -8.00 4.81 -10.48
N ASP A 38 -6.88 4.77 -11.19
CA ASP A 38 -6.70 5.51 -12.45
C ASP A 38 -7.60 4.94 -13.58
N ALA A 39 -7.81 3.62 -13.60
CA ALA A 39 -8.66 2.95 -14.58
C ALA A 39 -10.16 3.19 -14.35
N ILE A 40 -10.58 3.30 -13.08
CA ILE A 40 -11.96 3.55 -12.66
C ILE A 40 -12.30 5.06 -12.74
N GLY A 41 -11.31 5.95 -12.61
CA GLY A 41 -11.54 7.39 -12.50
C GLY A 41 -12.15 7.78 -11.15
N LEU A 42 -11.70 7.11 -10.07
CA LEU A 42 -12.20 7.31 -8.72
C LEU A 42 -12.13 8.80 -8.32
N LEU A 43 -13.17 9.33 -7.68
CA LEU A 43 -13.29 10.74 -7.20
C LEU A 43 -13.34 11.84 -8.29
N HIS A 44 -13.96 11.58 -9.44
CA HIS A 44 -14.07 12.53 -10.57
C HIS A 44 -12.70 13.03 -11.08
N LEU A 45 -11.68 12.18 -11.00
CA LEU A 45 -10.37 12.43 -11.61
C LEU A 45 -10.37 11.91 -13.05
N ALA A 46 -9.59 12.53 -13.93
CA ALA A 46 -9.55 12.18 -15.34
C ALA A 46 -9.11 10.71 -15.51
N ARG A 47 -9.97 9.89 -16.13
CA ARG A 47 -9.69 8.48 -16.41
C ARG A 47 -8.42 8.38 -17.25
N LYS A 48 -7.40 7.69 -16.74
CA LYS A 48 -6.12 7.56 -17.43
C LYS A 48 -5.88 6.09 -17.76
N SER A 49 -5.56 5.81 -19.03
CA SER A 49 -5.25 4.44 -19.44
C SER A 49 -4.03 3.92 -18.67
N PRO A 50 -4.06 2.66 -18.21
CA PRO A 50 -2.93 2.04 -17.54
C PRO A 50 -1.72 2.03 -18.48
N THR A 51 -0.61 2.64 -18.06
CA THR A 51 0.61 2.66 -18.88
C THR A 51 1.30 1.29 -18.84
N PRO A 52 1.78 0.77 -19.99
CA PRO A 52 2.38 -0.57 -20.06
C PRO A 52 3.61 -0.73 -19.13
N TRP A 53 4.34 0.36 -18.89
CA TRP A 53 5.46 0.37 -17.94
C TRP A 53 5.05 0.01 -16.50
N ARG A 54 3.88 0.48 -16.04
CA ARG A 54 3.40 0.19 -14.68
C ARG A 54 3.03 -1.28 -14.50
N ILE A 55 2.53 -1.92 -15.56
CA ILE A 55 2.27 -3.37 -15.57
C ILE A 55 3.60 -4.14 -15.48
N GLY A 56 4.63 -3.70 -16.21
CA GLY A 56 5.98 -4.25 -16.06
C GLY A 56 6.52 -4.13 -14.63
N CYS A 57 6.33 -2.99 -13.98
CA CYS A 57 6.71 -2.79 -12.58
C CYS A 57 5.97 -3.74 -11.62
N LEU A 58 4.69 -4.05 -11.86
CA LEU A 58 3.96 -5.03 -11.04
C LEU A 58 4.61 -6.42 -11.11
N LEU A 59 5.02 -6.85 -12.30
CA LEU A 59 5.70 -8.14 -12.48
C LEU A 59 7.06 -8.15 -11.79
N VAL A 60 7.84 -7.07 -11.90
CA VAL A 60 9.15 -6.96 -11.24
C VAL A 60 9.00 -6.95 -9.71
N LEU A 61 8.04 -6.21 -9.18
CA LEU A 61 7.79 -6.15 -7.73
C LEU A 61 7.27 -7.49 -7.20
N GLY A 62 6.38 -8.17 -7.94
CA GLY A 62 5.87 -9.49 -7.57
C GLY A 62 6.96 -10.57 -7.62
N GLY A 63 7.77 -10.58 -8.69
CA GLY A 63 8.92 -11.46 -8.80
C GLY A 63 9.98 -11.19 -7.74
N GLY A 64 10.29 -9.92 -7.48
CA GLY A 64 11.19 -9.51 -6.42
C GLY A 64 10.68 -9.93 -5.04
N ALA A 65 9.38 -9.79 -4.77
CA ALA A 65 8.78 -10.25 -3.51
C ALA A 65 8.96 -11.76 -3.35
N ALA A 66 8.65 -12.56 -4.38
CA ALA A 66 8.82 -14.00 -4.37
C ALA A 66 10.29 -14.44 -4.18
N LEU A 67 11.23 -13.79 -4.87
CA LEU A 67 12.67 -14.08 -4.76
C LEU A 67 13.27 -13.64 -3.42
N SER A 68 12.67 -12.62 -2.79
CA SER A 68 13.12 -12.11 -1.49
C SER A 68 12.71 -12.99 -0.31
N VAL A 69 11.79 -13.94 -0.52
CA VAL A 69 11.37 -14.89 0.52
C VAL A 69 12.55 -15.78 0.88
N GLN A 70 13.10 -15.57 2.08
CA GLN A 70 14.18 -16.41 2.58
C GLN A 70 13.62 -17.74 3.13
N PRO A 71 14.24 -18.90 2.82
CA PRO A 71 13.80 -20.20 3.34
C PRO A 71 13.75 -20.29 4.86
N SER A 72 14.63 -19.56 5.54
CA SER A 72 14.65 -19.43 7.01
C SER A 72 13.35 -18.86 7.58
N GLN A 73 12.55 -18.13 6.79
CA GLN A 73 11.23 -17.64 7.17
C GLN A 73 10.19 -18.77 7.24
N LEU A 74 10.32 -19.79 6.37
CA LEU A 74 9.46 -20.98 6.41
C LEU A 74 9.81 -21.87 7.60
N GLU A 75 11.08 -21.95 7.95
CA GLU A 75 11.58 -22.87 8.99
C GLU A 75 11.47 -22.29 10.42
N SER A 76 11.55 -20.97 10.57
CA SER A 76 11.67 -20.30 11.87
C SER A 76 10.48 -20.46 12.82
N HIS A 77 9.31 -20.93 12.39
CA HIS A 77 8.10 -20.95 13.23
C HIS A 77 7.27 -22.25 13.20
N GLY A 78 7.68 -23.30 12.47
CA GLY A 78 6.79 -24.44 12.19
C GLY A 78 5.46 -24.01 11.56
N SER A 79 5.41 -22.78 11.03
CA SER A 79 4.22 -22.14 10.53
C SER A 79 4.03 -22.54 9.07
N PRO A 80 2.83 -22.99 8.69
CA PRO A 80 2.57 -23.43 7.33
C PRO A 80 2.69 -22.27 6.34
N TRP A 81 3.12 -22.57 5.12
CA TRP A 81 3.38 -21.59 4.04
C TRP A 81 2.21 -20.62 3.76
N TRP A 82 0.95 -21.00 4.05
CA TRP A 82 -0.20 -20.12 3.90
C TRP A 82 -0.17 -18.90 4.84
N SER A 83 0.51 -18.97 5.99
CA SER A 83 0.66 -17.82 6.89
C SER A 83 1.47 -16.70 6.23
N ILE A 84 2.49 -17.08 5.45
CA ILE A 84 3.32 -16.14 4.69
C ILE A 84 2.46 -15.44 3.63
N LEU A 85 1.59 -16.19 2.96
CA LEU A 85 0.65 -15.60 2.00
C LEU A 85 -0.35 -14.65 2.66
N LEU A 86 -0.89 -15.00 3.83
CA LEU A 86 -1.79 -14.10 4.57
C LEU A 86 -1.07 -12.81 4.99
N MET A 87 0.17 -12.91 5.45
CA MET A 87 1.00 -11.77 5.83
C MET A 87 1.36 -10.89 4.62
N ALA A 88 1.71 -11.51 3.49
CA ALA A 88 1.95 -10.82 2.23
C ALA A 88 0.68 -10.11 1.72
N ALA A 89 -0.48 -10.77 1.83
CA ALA A 89 -1.78 -10.20 1.48
C ALA A 89 -2.15 -9.02 2.39
N ALA A 90 -1.88 -9.11 3.70
CA ALA A 90 -2.08 -8.01 4.64
C ALA A 90 -1.18 -6.82 4.31
N ALA A 91 0.11 -7.06 4.01
CA ALA A 91 1.06 -6.04 3.59
C ALA A 91 0.63 -5.37 2.28
N PHE A 92 0.21 -6.16 1.29
CA PHE A 92 -0.34 -5.68 0.03
C PHE A 92 -1.59 -4.82 0.24
N GLY A 93 -2.56 -5.32 1.02
CA GLY A 93 -3.81 -4.62 1.31
C GLY A 93 -3.56 -3.30 2.01
N CYS A 94 -2.63 -3.28 2.97
CA CYS A 94 -2.26 -2.07 3.67
C CYS A 94 -1.50 -1.08 2.78
N GLY A 95 -0.65 -1.58 1.88
CA GLY A 95 -0.02 -0.76 0.84
C GLY A 95 -1.09 -0.09 -0.03
N GLY A 96 -2.13 -0.83 -0.42
CA GLY A 96 -3.25 -0.32 -1.20
C GLY A 96 -3.99 0.87 -0.57
N LEU A 97 -3.90 1.07 0.75
CA LEU A 97 -4.51 2.21 1.44
C LEU A 97 -3.75 3.53 1.22
N VAL A 98 -2.45 3.47 0.92
CA VAL A 98 -1.60 4.66 0.77
C VAL A 98 -1.99 5.52 -0.46
N PRO A 99 -2.21 4.94 -1.66
CA PRO A 99 -2.72 5.69 -2.81
C PRO A 99 -4.09 6.31 -2.54
N ILE A 100 -4.96 5.63 -1.79
CA ILE A 100 -6.29 6.14 -1.43
C ILE A 100 -6.15 7.40 -0.59
N GLN A 101 -5.22 7.45 0.37
CA GLN A 101 -4.95 8.67 1.13
C GLN A 101 -4.43 9.81 0.24
N GLY A 102 -3.58 9.49 -0.75
CA GLY A 102 -3.14 10.45 -1.77
C GLY A 102 -4.30 11.02 -2.59
N LEU A 103 -5.25 10.17 -2.98
CA LEU A 103 -6.45 10.55 -3.73
C LEU A 103 -7.39 11.43 -2.89
N VAL A 104 -7.64 11.07 -1.64
CA VAL A 104 -8.45 11.90 -0.71
C VAL A 104 -7.83 13.28 -0.56
N ASN A 105 -6.51 13.37 -0.39
CA ASN A 105 -5.81 14.65 -0.31
C ASN A 105 -5.94 15.44 -1.62
N ALA A 106 -5.81 14.80 -2.78
CA ALA A 106 -5.98 15.44 -4.08
C ALA A 106 -7.40 15.99 -4.29
N THR A 107 -8.42 15.25 -3.85
CA THR A 107 -9.82 15.71 -3.89
C THR A 107 -10.06 16.87 -2.92
N MET A 108 -9.42 16.86 -1.74
CA MET A 108 -9.53 17.94 -0.78
C MET A 108 -8.87 19.24 -1.29
N ILE A 109 -7.78 19.14 -2.05
CA ILE A 109 -7.16 20.30 -2.71
C ILE A 109 -8.17 21.04 -3.61
N ARG A 110 -9.08 20.32 -4.27
CA ARG A 110 -10.14 20.95 -5.09
C ARG A 110 -11.11 21.80 -4.28
N HIS A 111 -11.29 21.51 -2.98
CA HIS A 111 -12.23 22.23 -2.10
C HIS A 111 -11.55 23.33 -1.30
N VAL A 112 -10.29 23.12 -0.89
CA VAL A 112 -9.57 24.00 0.05
C VAL A 112 -8.54 24.90 -0.66
N GLY A 113 -8.31 24.65 -1.96
CA GLY A 113 -7.52 25.50 -2.87
C GLY A 113 -6.00 25.34 -2.76
N THR A 114 -5.47 24.83 -1.65
CA THR A 114 -4.02 24.65 -1.46
C THR A 114 -3.66 23.29 -0.86
N PRO A 115 -2.51 22.70 -1.26
CA PRO A 115 -2.04 21.40 -0.74
C PRO A 115 -1.76 21.40 0.76
N PHE A 116 -1.22 22.51 1.29
CA PHE A 116 -0.92 22.63 2.71
C PHE A 116 -2.17 22.62 3.59
N ARG A 117 -3.24 23.31 3.17
CA ARG A 117 -4.51 23.31 3.94
C ARG A 117 -5.21 21.96 3.90
N ALA A 118 -5.19 21.29 2.75
CA ALA A 118 -5.72 19.93 2.63
C ALA A 118 -4.95 18.95 3.54
N ALA A 119 -3.61 19.03 3.55
CA ALA A 119 -2.79 18.21 4.45
C ALA A 119 -3.09 18.51 5.93
N ALA A 120 -3.20 19.79 6.30
CA ALA A 120 -3.51 20.19 7.68
C ALA A 120 -4.86 19.63 8.15
N ILE A 121 -5.91 19.70 7.32
CA ILE A 121 -7.24 19.16 7.65
C ILE A 121 -7.18 17.63 7.78
N SER A 122 -6.55 16.93 6.83
CA SER A 122 -6.37 15.47 6.91
C SER A 122 -5.60 15.06 8.18
N PHE A 123 -4.61 15.86 8.58
CA PHE A 123 -3.84 15.61 9.80
C PHE A 123 -4.66 15.85 11.06
N THR A 124 -5.41 16.96 11.13
CA THR A 124 -6.28 17.27 12.29
C THR A 124 -7.36 16.21 12.47
N VAL A 125 -8.06 15.82 11.39
CA VAL A 125 -9.05 14.73 11.42
C VAL A 125 -8.39 13.43 11.86
N GLY A 126 -7.21 13.14 11.30
CA GLY A 126 -6.40 11.99 11.68
C GLY A 126 -6.08 11.98 13.17
N ALA A 127 -5.67 13.12 13.75
CA ALA A 127 -5.30 13.27 15.14
C ALA A 127 -6.50 13.20 16.10
N THR A 128 -7.68 13.67 15.70
CA THR A 128 -8.89 13.58 16.55
C THR A 128 -9.50 12.19 16.64
N VAL A 129 -9.26 11.35 15.63
CA VAL A 129 -9.85 10.01 15.53
C VAL A 129 -8.89 8.93 16.06
N MET A 130 -7.62 9.27 16.27
CA MET A 130 -6.57 8.39 16.80
C MET A 130 -6.53 8.43 18.33
#